data_AF-A0A8T7KCD5-F1
#
_entry.id   AF-A0A8T7KCD5-F1
#
_cell.length_a   1.000
_cell.length_b   1.000
_cell.length_c   1.000
_cell.angle_alpha   90.00
_cell.angle_beta   90.00
_cell.angle_gamma   90.00
#
_symmetry.space_group_name_H-M   'P 1'
#
loop_
_entity.id
_entity.type
_entity.pdbx_description
1 polymer ?
#
loop_
_entity_poly.entity_id
_entity_poly.type
_entity_poly.pdbx_seq_one_letter_code
_entity_poly.pdbx_strand_id
1 'polypeptide(L)'
;MSSLRIDGRWDTPPIEAIRVGQHFGFVGAGGKPDRYVFPVAHILSFVGFPTSVASTIVENFPTKGSGHPLFGELARQLIEDGFSEFGDRIRYIVQAREGLLTGTRMTLEQAGSRLHITRERARQLERRFWDTLQTRPGGRSLSRLFSVALLCKVISSQGRLIVHQDSYEACLLGFLAKCAGIPRAVFPHTDLLVLGISPKAATLPKSTDSIHEDIDRGSIAARLGLRQRLCLTKSDLETLAEAVAQFRRGRLNKGQKAYLALRVIGKPAHYSEVTEVYNTLFPSESTAEHSLHTVLSREQYGVVWIGVRGTFALREWGFERPSERLFDAVTNIVQEKYEETSQPVPFAVIVAEMGKRRRFINQASLTIAAHCNPNLARVGKDSFVPKGSAEEGPAETPAEELDRILREFEKKAIKDQ
;
A
#
# COMPACT_ATOMS: atom_id res chain seq x y z
N MET A 1 -10.77 44.31 -10.87
CA MET A 1 -10.72 42.84 -10.68
C MET A 1 -11.14 42.20 -11.98
N SER A 2 -10.22 41.60 -12.72
CA SER A 2 -10.52 40.89 -13.97
C SER A 2 -11.48 39.75 -13.67
N SER A 3 -12.70 39.83 -14.20
CA SER A 3 -13.67 38.74 -14.14
C SER A 3 -13.09 37.56 -14.92
N LEU A 4 -12.55 36.57 -14.22
CA LEU A 4 -12.13 35.25 -14.74
C LEU A 4 -13.31 34.41 -15.27
N ARG A 5 -14.46 35.04 -15.56
CA ARG A 5 -15.66 34.40 -16.07
C ARG A 5 -15.68 34.49 -17.60
N ILE A 6 -15.84 33.36 -18.27
CA ILE A 6 -16.12 33.28 -19.71
C ILE A 6 -17.65 33.23 -19.85
N ASP A 7 -18.25 34.15 -20.60
CA ASP A 7 -19.72 34.30 -20.75
C ASP A 7 -20.50 34.38 -19.43
N GLY A 8 -19.91 35.00 -18.40
CA GLY A 8 -20.51 35.10 -17.07
C GLY A 8 -20.46 33.81 -16.24
N ARG A 9 -19.85 32.74 -16.77
CA ARG A 9 -19.67 31.44 -16.13
C ARG A 9 -18.21 31.23 -15.69
N TRP A 10 -18.06 30.51 -14.59
CA TRP A 10 -16.79 29.92 -14.20
C TRP A 10 -16.68 28.51 -14.78
N ASP A 11 -15.68 28.25 -15.63
CA ASP A 11 -15.39 26.89 -16.11
C ASP A 11 -14.74 26.03 -15.03
N THR A 12 -14.02 26.66 -14.10
CA THR A 12 -13.49 26.06 -12.88
C THR A 12 -13.95 26.87 -11.65
N PRO A 13 -14.34 26.21 -10.54
CA PRO A 13 -14.82 26.93 -9.37
C PRO A 13 -13.75 27.88 -8.81
N PRO A 14 -14.13 29.09 -8.33
CA PRO A 14 -13.17 30.03 -7.74
C PRO A 14 -12.36 29.39 -6.62
N ILE A 15 -11.05 29.63 -6.62
CA ILE A 15 -10.11 29.05 -5.65
C ILE A 15 -10.49 29.44 -4.22
N GLU A 16 -10.98 30.67 -4.02
CA GLU A 16 -11.43 31.17 -2.72
C GLU A 16 -12.63 30.37 -2.21
N ALA A 17 -13.59 30.07 -3.08
CA ALA A 17 -14.77 29.26 -2.72
C ALA A 17 -14.38 27.82 -2.38
N ILE A 18 -13.44 27.24 -3.13
CA ILE A 18 -12.89 25.91 -2.84
C ILE A 18 -12.16 25.94 -1.48
N ARG A 19 -11.33 26.95 -1.21
CA ARG A 19 -10.59 27.07 0.06
C ARG A 19 -11.52 27.19 1.26
N VAL A 20 -12.58 28.00 1.15
CA VAL A 20 -13.60 28.11 2.20
C VAL A 20 -14.32 26.77 2.38
N GLY A 21 -14.73 26.13 1.29
CA GLY A 21 -15.35 24.81 1.33
C GLY A 21 -14.45 23.74 1.96
N GLN A 22 -13.15 23.76 1.66
CA GLN A 22 -12.15 22.87 2.25
C GLN A 22 -11.92 23.15 3.72
N HIS A 23 -11.88 24.42 4.12
CA HIS A 23 -11.74 24.81 5.51
C HIS A 23 -12.81 24.16 6.38
N PHE A 24 -14.08 24.22 5.97
CA PHE A 24 -15.20 23.63 6.73
C PHE A 24 -15.51 22.17 6.39
N GLY A 25 -14.75 21.53 5.48
CA GLY A 25 -15.03 20.15 5.08
C GLY A 25 -16.24 19.94 4.18
N PHE A 26 -16.81 21.02 3.64
CA PHE A 26 -17.87 20.95 2.63
C PHE A 26 -17.36 20.46 1.28
N VAL A 27 -16.11 20.78 0.96
CA VAL A 27 -15.44 20.42 -0.28
C VAL A 27 -14.12 19.73 0.07
N GLY A 28 -13.93 18.49 -0.36
CA GLY A 28 -12.67 17.77 -0.25
C GLY A 28 -12.00 17.62 -1.61
N ALA A 29 -10.66 17.57 -1.64
CA ALA A 29 -9.96 17.12 -2.84
C ALA A 29 -10.26 15.63 -3.06
N GLY A 30 -10.59 15.23 -4.29
CA GLY A 30 -10.76 13.84 -4.69
C GLY A 30 -9.43 13.14 -5.02
N GLY A 31 -9.50 11.88 -5.42
CA GLY A 31 -8.31 11.08 -5.77
C GLY A 31 -7.60 11.50 -7.07
N LYS A 32 -8.22 12.34 -7.91
CA LYS A 32 -7.62 12.91 -9.13
C LYS A 32 -7.55 14.44 -9.00
N PRO A 33 -6.57 15.09 -9.66
CA PRO A 33 -6.59 16.54 -9.81
C PRO A 33 -7.93 16.98 -10.43
N ASP A 34 -8.42 18.14 -9.99
CA ASP A 34 -9.68 18.78 -10.44
C ASP A 34 -10.96 17.97 -10.18
N ARG A 35 -10.90 16.95 -9.33
CA ARG A 35 -12.09 16.30 -8.78
C ARG A 35 -12.30 16.71 -7.33
N TYR A 36 -13.54 17.03 -7.00
CA TYR A 36 -13.95 17.35 -5.65
C TYR A 36 -14.93 16.31 -5.13
N VAL A 37 -14.86 16.08 -3.82
CA VAL A 37 -15.85 15.31 -3.06
C VAL A 37 -16.58 16.25 -2.12
N PHE A 38 -17.81 15.90 -1.73
CA PHE A 38 -18.63 16.74 -0.86
C PHE A 38 -19.07 15.94 0.37
N PRO A 39 -18.19 15.77 1.38
CA PRO A 39 -18.44 14.86 2.50
C PRO A 39 -19.73 15.16 3.27
N VAL A 40 -19.98 16.43 3.59
CA VAL A 40 -21.20 16.86 4.29
C VAL A 40 -22.45 16.60 3.46
N ALA A 41 -22.42 16.91 2.16
CA ALA A 41 -23.55 16.64 1.26
C ALA A 41 -23.81 15.14 1.11
N HIS A 42 -22.74 14.33 1.06
CA HIS A 42 -22.82 12.87 1.02
C HIS A 42 -23.52 12.33 2.27
N ILE A 43 -23.15 12.79 3.46
CA ILE A 43 -23.82 12.39 4.71
C ILE A 43 -25.29 12.86 4.73
N LEU A 44 -25.55 14.12 4.35
CA LEU A 44 -26.91 14.67 4.25
C LEU A 44 -27.82 13.86 3.32
N SER A 45 -27.28 13.25 2.27
CA SER A 45 -28.07 12.47 1.30
C SER A 45 -28.77 11.25 1.89
N PHE A 46 -28.31 10.76 3.06
CA PHE A 46 -28.92 9.64 3.78
C PHE A 46 -29.93 10.09 4.84
N VAL A 47 -29.95 11.36 5.21
CA VAL A 47 -30.80 11.88 6.29
C VAL A 47 -32.23 12.07 5.77
N GLY A 48 -33.23 11.69 6.55
CA GLY A 48 -34.65 11.76 6.13
C GLY A 48 -35.25 13.17 6.00
N PHE A 49 -34.58 14.21 6.50
CA PHE A 49 -35.05 15.60 6.52
C PHE A 49 -33.89 16.59 6.25
N PRO A 50 -33.21 16.47 5.10
CA PRO A 50 -31.93 17.13 4.84
C PRO A 50 -32.02 18.66 4.89
N THR A 51 -33.11 19.26 4.39
CA THR A 51 -33.32 20.71 4.41
C THR A 51 -33.36 21.26 5.83
N SER A 52 -34.09 20.60 6.74
CA SER A 52 -34.21 21.06 8.12
C SER A 52 -32.88 20.97 8.87
N VAL A 53 -32.10 19.91 8.64
CA VAL A 53 -30.76 19.79 9.23
C VAL A 53 -29.83 20.86 8.68
N ALA A 54 -29.85 21.08 7.36
CA ALA A 54 -29.02 22.09 6.71
C ALA A 54 -29.37 23.50 7.21
N SER A 55 -30.66 23.83 7.34
CA SER A 55 -31.11 25.12 7.89
C SER A 55 -30.55 25.38 9.28
N THR A 56 -30.62 24.39 10.19
CA THR A 56 -30.07 24.54 11.55
C THR A 56 -28.55 24.77 11.52
N ILE A 57 -27.82 24.12 10.62
CA ILE A 57 -26.37 24.35 10.48
C ILE A 57 -26.07 25.76 9.97
N VAL A 58 -26.86 26.24 9.00
CA VAL A 58 -26.70 27.59 8.43
C VAL A 58 -27.05 28.67 9.46
N GLU A 59 -28.11 28.47 10.24
CA GLU A 59 -28.52 29.39 11.32
C GLU A 59 -27.46 29.50 12.42
N ASN A 60 -26.76 28.40 12.70
CA ASN A 60 -25.69 28.35 13.71
C ASN A 60 -24.29 28.59 13.11
N PHE A 61 -24.21 29.03 11.85
CA PHE A 61 -22.93 29.26 11.20
C PHE A 61 -22.24 30.49 11.81
N PRO A 62 -20.94 30.41 12.17
CA PRO A 62 -20.25 31.52 12.81
C PRO A 62 -20.19 32.75 11.89
N THR A 63 -20.74 33.87 12.36
CA THR A 63 -20.76 35.14 11.62
C THR A 63 -19.45 35.93 11.78
N LYS A 64 -18.66 35.67 12.83
CA LYS A 64 -17.31 36.23 13.08
C LYS A 64 -16.45 35.24 13.88
N GLY A 65 -15.21 34.98 13.45
CA GLY A 65 -14.22 34.17 14.20
C GLY A 65 -14.18 32.67 13.89
N SER A 66 -13.07 32.01 14.23
CA SER A 66 -12.67 30.64 13.86
C SER A 66 -13.75 29.59 14.14
N GLY A 67 -14.33 29.01 13.09
CA GLY A 67 -15.57 28.22 13.19
C GLY A 67 -15.44 26.77 13.67
N HIS A 68 -14.24 26.19 13.75
CA HIS A 68 -14.08 24.78 14.12
C HIS A 68 -14.46 24.42 15.56
N PRO A 69 -14.04 25.17 16.60
CA PRO A 69 -14.39 24.86 17.99
C PRO A 69 -15.90 24.97 18.24
N LEU A 70 -16.55 25.95 17.60
CA LEU A 70 -17.98 26.22 17.71
C LEU A 70 -18.85 25.03 17.26
N PHE A 71 -18.54 24.40 16.12
CA PHE A 71 -19.27 23.21 15.70
C PHE A 71 -19.01 22.00 16.60
N GLY A 72 -17.80 21.87 17.15
CA GLY A 72 -17.50 20.84 18.13
C GLY A 72 -18.30 21.00 19.43
N GLU A 73 -18.44 22.22 19.92
CA GLU A 73 -19.24 22.58 21.10
C GLU A 73 -20.74 22.40 20.85
N LEU A 74 -21.24 22.92 19.73
CA LEU A 74 -22.63 22.75 19.32
C LEU A 74 -23.01 21.27 19.21
N ALA A 75 -22.12 20.44 18.65
CA ALA A 75 -22.36 19.00 18.60
C ALA A 75 -22.53 18.39 20.00
N ARG A 76 -21.68 18.77 20.98
CA ARG A 76 -21.79 18.27 22.36
C ARG A 76 -23.11 18.71 23.00
N GLN A 77 -23.47 19.98 22.86
CA GLN A 77 -24.73 20.50 23.39
C GLN A 77 -25.93 19.76 22.82
N LEU A 78 -25.99 19.59 21.48
CA LEU A 78 -27.09 18.86 20.83
C LEU A 78 -27.18 17.39 21.26
N ILE A 79 -26.06 16.76 21.58
CA ILE A 79 -26.04 15.40 22.14
C ILE A 79 -26.62 15.41 23.55
N GLU A 80 -26.22 16.35 24.40
CA GLU A 80 -26.73 16.51 25.76
C GLU A 80 -28.24 16.78 25.78
N ASP A 81 -28.71 17.70 24.93
CA ASP A 81 -30.13 18.01 24.73
C ASP A 81 -30.90 16.78 24.21
N GLY A 82 -30.32 16.02 23.29
CA GLY A 82 -30.93 14.78 22.82
C GLY A 82 -31.07 13.72 23.93
N PHE A 83 -30.16 13.70 24.91
CA PHE A 83 -30.21 12.81 26.07
C PHE A 83 -31.03 13.38 27.24
N SER A 84 -31.34 14.68 27.30
CA SER A 84 -32.16 15.30 28.35
C SER A 84 -33.61 14.87 28.32
N GLU A 85 -34.11 14.45 27.15
CA GLU A 85 -35.45 13.88 26.97
C GLU A 85 -35.63 12.50 27.64
N PHE A 86 -34.53 11.87 28.10
CA PHE A 86 -34.55 10.55 28.70
C PHE A 86 -34.08 10.59 30.17
N GLY A 87 -34.76 9.81 31.02
CA GLY A 87 -34.34 9.65 32.41
C GLY A 87 -32.98 8.95 32.55
N ASP A 88 -32.30 9.22 33.67
CA ASP A 88 -30.89 8.85 33.92
C ASP A 88 -30.57 7.37 33.65
N ARG A 89 -31.47 6.46 34.03
CA ARG A 89 -31.28 5.03 33.82
C ARG A 89 -31.22 4.65 32.33
N ILE A 90 -32.06 5.27 31.49
CA ILE A 90 -32.08 5.01 30.04
C ILE A 90 -30.81 5.61 29.42
N ARG A 91 -30.50 6.86 29.74
CA ARG A 91 -29.29 7.56 29.27
C ARG A 91 -28.04 6.75 29.57
N TYR A 92 -27.86 6.33 30.82
CA TYR A 92 -26.71 5.56 31.26
C TYR A 92 -26.56 4.25 30.47
N ILE A 93 -27.65 3.48 30.33
CA ILE A 93 -27.62 2.21 29.61
C ILE A 93 -27.22 2.42 28.16
N VAL A 94 -27.82 3.39 27.47
CA VAL A 94 -27.53 3.66 26.06
C VAL A 94 -26.08 4.14 25.88
N GLN A 95 -25.63 5.07 26.72
CA GLN A 95 -24.25 5.57 26.69
C GLN A 95 -23.23 4.46 26.96
N ALA A 96 -23.49 3.59 27.94
CA ALA A 96 -22.63 2.44 28.24
C ALA A 96 -22.59 1.41 27.10
N ARG A 97 -23.74 1.11 26.50
CA ARG A 97 -23.88 0.13 25.40
C ARG A 97 -23.24 0.59 24.11
N GLU A 98 -23.35 1.87 23.81
CA GLU A 98 -22.79 2.48 22.60
C GLU A 98 -21.33 2.92 22.78
N GLY A 99 -20.78 2.82 24.00
CA GLY A 99 -19.37 3.11 24.31
C GLY A 99 -19.09 4.60 24.53
N LEU A 100 -20.12 5.41 24.80
CA LEU A 100 -20.02 6.86 24.98
C LEU A 100 -19.52 7.29 26.37
N LEU A 101 -19.29 6.34 27.28
CA LEU A 101 -18.73 6.62 28.61
C LEU A 101 -17.21 6.48 28.63
N THR A 102 -16.69 5.38 28.09
CA THR A 102 -15.27 4.98 28.22
C THR A 102 -14.60 4.70 26.87
N GLY A 103 -15.31 4.86 25.75
CA GLY A 103 -14.84 4.43 24.42
C GLY A 103 -14.97 2.93 24.17
N THR A 104 -15.41 2.16 25.16
CA THR A 104 -15.59 0.71 25.09
C THR A 104 -17.04 0.33 25.34
N ARG A 105 -17.59 -0.54 24.49
CA ARG A 105 -18.99 -0.97 24.59
C ARG A 105 -19.16 -1.97 25.72
N MET A 106 -20.10 -1.70 26.63
CA MET A 106 -20.46 -2.62 27.70
C MET A 106 -21.53 -3.62 27.22
N THR A 107 -21.56 -4.83 27.80
CA THR A 107 -22.68 -5.76 27.61
C THR A 107 -23.91 -5.31 28.41
N LEU A 108 -25.10 -5.81 28.05
CA LEU A 108 -26.33 -5.54 28.82
C LEU A 108 -26.23 -5.98 30.28
N GLU A 109 -25.49 -7.05 30.54
CA GLU A 109 -25.23 -7.56 31.88
C GLU A 109 -24.31 -6.60 32.64
N GLN A 110 -23.18 -6.21 32.06
CA GLN A 110 -22.25 -5.26 32.70
C GLN A 110 -22.90 -3.90 32.96
N ALA A 111 -23.72 -3.41 32.03
CA ALA A 111 -24.47 -2.16 32.19
C ALA A 111 -25.56 -2.29 33.27
N GLY A 112 -26.26 -3.43 33.31
CA GLY A 112 -27.30 -3.71 34.30
C GLY A 112 -26.77 -3.86 35.72
N SER A 113 -25.64 -4.56 35.90
CA SER A 113 -25.00 -4.76 37.21
C SER A 113 -24.63 -3.44 37.88
N ARG A 114 -24.15 -2.44 37.12
CA ARG A 114 -23.82 -1.11 37.67
C ARG A 114 -25.05 -0.29 38.11
N LEU A 115 -26.24 -0.60 37.59
CA LEU A 115 -27.50 0.01 38.02
C LEU A 115 -28.30 -0.89 38.98
N HIS A 116 -27.73 -2.03 39.41
CA HIS A 116 -28.41 -3.05 40.20
C HIS A 116 -29.74 -3.51 39.60
N ILE A 117 -29.79 -3.70 38.27
CA ILE A 117 -30.96 -4.21 37.54
C ILE A 117 -30.62 -5.50 36.77
N THR A 118 -31.65 -6.28 36.45
CA THR A 118 -31.47 -7.49 35.64
C THR A 118 -31.08 -7.15 34.19
N ARG A 119 -30.39 -8.09 33.52
CA ARG A 119 -30.05 -7.99 32.08
C ARG A 119 -31.27 -7.72 31.21
N GLU A 120 -32.39 -8.39 31.50
CA GLU A 120 -33.64 -8.20 30.75
C GLU A 120 -34.23 -6.80 30.97
N ARG A 121 -34.15 -6.27 32.20
CA ARG A 121 -34.56 -4.89 32.46
C ARG A 121 -33.67 -3.89 31.73
N ALA A 122 -32.36 -4.12 31.67
CA ALA A 122 -31.45 -3.28 30.91
C ALA A 122 -31.81 -3.28 29.40
N ARG A 123 -32.14 -4.46 28.85
CA ARG A 123 -32.60 -4.60 27.45
C ARG A 123 -33.88 -3.83 27.19
N GLN A 124 -34.85 -3.88 28.12
CA GLN A 124 -36.11 -3.13 28.00
C GLN A 124 -35.87 -1.62 27.99
N LEU A 125 -34.96 -1.12 28.83
CA LEU A 125 -34.61 0.31 28.89
C LEU A 125 -33.88 0.76 27.61
N GLU A 126 -32.94 -0.03 27.10
CA GLU A 126 -32.29 0.22 25.79
C GLU A 126 -33.33 0.26 24.66
N ARG A 127 -34.26 -0.71 24.64
CA ARG A 127 -35.33 -0.76 23.64
C ARG A 127 -36.23 0.47 23.68
N ARG A 128 -36.63 0.94 24.87
CA ARG A 128 -37.45 2.15 25.02
C ARG A 128 -36.81 3.39 24.36
N PHE A 129 -35.49 3.54 24.46
CA PHE A 129 -34.78 4.63 23.79
C PHE A 129 -34.94 4.56 22.26
N TRP A 130 -34.66 3.40 21.67
CA TRP A 130 -34.76 3.21 20.22
C TRP A 130 -36.20 3.30 19.70
N ASP A 131 -37.17 2.76 20.45
CA ASP A 131 -38.59 2.89 20.12
C ASP A 131 -39.01 4.36 20.12
N THR A 132 -38.54 5.17 21.09
CA THR A 132 -38.82 6.61 21.16
C THR A 132 -38.22 7.38 19.98
N LEU A 133 -37.05 6.97 19.49
CA LEU A 133 -36.46 7.55 18.27
C LEU A 133 -37.26 7.21 17.00
N GLN A 134 -37.90 6.04 16.97
CA GLN A 134 -38.66 5.56 15.82
C GLN A 134 -40.12 6.06 15.82
N THR A 135 -40.68 6.42 16.97
CA THR A 135 -42.06 6.92 17.08
C THR A 135 -42.20 8.35 16.58
N ARG A 136 -43.36 8.68 15.98
CA ARG A 136 -43.71 10.03 15.52
C ARG A 136 -44.69 10.68 16.50
N PRO A 137 -44.63 12.01 16.75
CA PRO A 137 -43.74 13.02 16.18
C PRO A 137 -42.44 13.28 16.97
N GLY A 138 -42.37 12.91 18.26
CA GLY A 138 -41.22 13.21 19.13
C GLY A 138 -39.89 12.62 18.66
N GLY A 139 -39.89 11.40 18.14
CA GLY A 139 -38.68 10.74 17.61
C GLY A 139 -38.08 11.43 16.37
N ARG A 140 -38.89 12.11 15.55
CA ARG A 140 -38.37 12.91 14.41
C ARG A 140 -37.55 14.10 14.90
N SER A 141 -37.96 14.72 16.01
CA SER A 141 -37.22 15.86 16.59
C SER A 141 -35.86 15.39 17.12
N LEU A 142 -35.84 14.30 17.89
CA LEU A 142 -34.62 13.71 18.41
C LEU A 142 -33.66 13.22 17.32
N SER A 143 -34.18 12.49 16.32
CA SER A 143 -33.37 12.06 15.17
C SER A 143 -32.76 13.27 14.43
N ARG A 144 -33.49 14.39 14.37
CA ARG A 144 -32.97 15.64 13.82
C ARG A 144 -31.83 16.21 14.63
N LEU A 145 -31.96 16.31 15.95
CA LEU A 145 -30.90 16.79 16.84
C LEU A 145 -29.61 15.96 16.64
N PHE A 146 -29.71 14.63 16.69
CA PHE A 146 -28.55 13.75 16.48
C PHE A 146 -27.97 13.84 15.07
N SER A 147 -28.79 14.10 14.04
CA SER A 147 -28.32 14.32 12.66
C SER A 147 -27.54 15.63 12.53
N VAL A 148 -28.02 16.70 13.15
CA VAL A 148 -27.30 18.00 13.20
C VAL A 148 -25.98 17.82 13.96
N ALA A 149 -26.00 17.15 15.11
CA ALA A 149 -24.79 16.88 15.91
C ALA A 149 -23.73 16.11 15.10
N LEU A 150 -24.15 15.09 14.33
CA LEU A 150 -23.24 14.34 13.47
C LEU A 150 -22.58 15.23 12.42
N LEU A 151 -23.36 16.06 11.73
CA LEU A 151 -22.80 16.95 10.71
C LEU A 151 -21.90 18.00 11.31
N CYS A 152 -22.24 18.55 12.48
CA CYS A 152 -21.36 19.45 13.21
C CYS A 152 -20.02 18.77 13.55
N LYS A 153 -20.04 17.49 13.94
CA LYS A 153 -18.81 16.70 14.12
C LYS A 153 -18.02 16.53 12.82
N VAL A 154 -18.67 16.18 11.72
CA VAL A 154 -18.03 16.06 10.40
C VAL A 154 -17.43 17.39 9.93
N ILE A 155 -18.11 18.51 10.15
CA ILE A 155 -17.61 19.86 9.83
C ILE A 155 -16.41 20.22 10.72
N SER A 156 -16.50 19.92 12.03
CA SER A 156 -15.40 20.14 12.97
C SER A 156 -14.14 19.32 12.62
N SER A 157 -14.31 18.16 11.97
CA SER A 157 -13.23 17.30 11.48
C SER A 157 -12.86 17.57 10.01
N GLN A 158 -13.23 18.72 9.46
CA GLN A 158 -12.90 19.13 8.08
C GLN A 158 -13.39 18.12 7.02
N GLY A 159 -14.55 17.51 7.25
CA GLY A 159 -15.18 16.60 6.30
C GLY A 159 -14.59 15.19 6.30
N ARG A 160 -13.80 14.85 7.32
CA ARG A 160 -13.25 13.50 7.50
C ARG A 160 -14.37 12.49 7.79
N LEU A 161 -14.45 11.44 6.97
CA LEU A 161 -15.45 10.38 7.10
C LEU A 161 -14.89 9.04 7.59
N ILE A 162 -13.58 9.01 7.89
CA ILE A 162 -12.90 7.81 8.40
C ILE A 162 -12.38 8.03 9.82
N VAL A 163 -12.55 7.03 10.67
CA VAL A 163 -12.07 7.04 12.05
C VAL A 163 -11.60 5.64 12.44
N HIS A 164 -10.58 5.56 13.30
CA HIS A 164 -10.14 4.28 13.87
C HIS A 164 -11.22 3.69 14.77
N GLN A 165 -11.55 2.42 14.54
CA GLN A 165 -12.64 1.70 15.20
C GLN A 165 -12.51 1.66 16.72
N ASP A 166 -11.28 1.58 17.23
CA ASP A 166 -11.00 1.47 18.67
C ASP A 166 -10.94 2.82 19.41
N SER A 167 -11.47 3.88 18.79
CA SER A 167 -11.52 5.21 19.38
C SER A 167 -12.89 5.54 19.96
N TYR A 168 -12.90 6.41 20.98
CA TYR A 168 -14.13 7.04 21.49
C TYR A 168 -14.93 7.71 20.36
N GLU A 169 -14.23 8.37 19.44
CA GLU A 169 -14.83 9.07 18.31
C GLU A 169 -15.58 8.11 17.37
N ALA A 170 -15.07 6.89 17.14
CA ALA A 170 -15.79 5.87 16.36
C ALA A 170 -17.07 5.39 17.06
N CYS A 171 -17.06 5.26 18.38
CA CYS A 171 -18.26 4.96 19.16
C CYS A 171 -19.29 6.09 19.03
N LEU A 172 -18.86 7.34 19.20
CA LEU A 172 -19.71 8.52 19.09
C LEU A 172 -20.33 8.67 17.68
N LEU A 173 -19.51 8.68 16.64
CA LEU A 173 -19.98 8.79 15.26
C LEU A 173 -20.83 7.58 14.86
N GLY A 174 -20.49 6.38 15.35
CA GLY A 174 -21.30 5.19 15.17
C GLY A 174 -22.68 5.31 15.82
N PHE A 175 -22.76 5.84 17.03
CA PHE A 175 -24.02 6.13 17.70
C PHE A 175 -24.86 7.15 16.91
N LEU A 176 -24.28 8.30 16.59
CA LEU A 176 -24.97 9.37 15.87
C LEU A 176 -25.44 8.92 14.48
N ALA A 177 -24.60 8.18 13.73
CA ALA A 177 -24.99 7.60 12.46
C ALA A 177 -26.15 6.60 12.61
N LYS A 178 -26.21 5.84 13.71
CA LYS A 178 -27.32 4.93 14.01
C LYS A 178 -28.62 5.72 14.24
N CYS A 179 -28.57 6.80 15.00
CA CYS A 179 -29.71 7.67 15.28
C CYS A 179 -30.23 8.41 14.02
N ALA A 180 -29.33 8.74 13.10
CA ALA A 180 -29.63 9.44 11.86
C ALA A 180 -29.95 8.49 10.68
N GLY A 181 -29.80 7.17 10.84
CA GLY A 181 -30.03 6.19 9.77
C GLY A 181 -28.96 6.16 8.68
N ILE A 182 -27.77 6.68 8.97
CA ILE A 182 -26.66 6.78 8.02
C ILE A 182 -25.89 5.46 7.97
N PRO A 183 -25.64 4.90 6.77
CA PRO A 183 -24.89 3.66 6.63
C PRO A 183 -23.44 3.86 7.07
N ARG A 184 -22.88 2.83 7.69
CA ARG A 184 -21.47 2.77 8.07
C ARG A 184 -20.94 1.37 7.83
N ALA A 185 -19.65 1.26 7.54
CA ALA A 185 -18.98 -0.02 7.45
C ALA A 185 -17.55 0.08 7.98
N VAL A 186 -17.10 -0.96 8.65
CA VAL A 186 -15.67 -1.17 8.89
C VAL A 186 -15.08 -1.64 7.57
N PHE A 187 -14.03 -0.98 7.11
CA PHE A 187 -13.41 -1.36 5.86
C PHE A 187 -12.63 -2.68 6.03
N PRO A 188 -12.79 -3.67 5.14
CA PRO A 188 -12.27 -5.02 5.38
C PRO A 188 -10.78 -5.05 5.64
N HIS A 189 -10.37 -5.83 6.64
CA HIS A 189 -8.98 -6.03 7.04
C HIS A 189 -8.24 -4.75 7.45
N THR A 190 -9.00 -3.73 7.86
CA THR A 190 -8.49 -2.50 8.44
C THR A 190 -9.32 -2.15 9.67
N ASP A 191 -8.74 -1.41 10.60
CA ASP A 191 -9.45 -0.92 11.79
C ASP A 191 -10.10 0.44 11.54
N LEU A 192 -10.54 0.69 10.29
CA LEU A 192 -11.11 1.97 9.88
C LEU A 192 -12.62 1.86 9.68
N LEU A 193 -13.36 2.60 10.50
CA LEU A 193 -14.79 2.85 10.32
C LEU A 193 -14.99 3.96 9.29
N VAL A 194 -15.80 3.68 8.28
CA VAL A 194 -16.14 4.63 7.22
C VAL A 194 -17.64 4.97 7.31
N LEU A 195 -17.95 6.27 7.33
CA LEU A 195 -19.31 6.80 7.33
C LEU A 195 -19.84 6.98 5.90
N GLY A 196 -21.16 6.82 5.72
CA GLY A 196 -21.83 7.01 4.44
C GLY A 196 -21.56 5.90 3.42
N ILE A 197 -21.13 4.71 3.86
CA ILE A 197 -20.88 3.58 2.97
C ILE A 197 -21.66 2.34 3.42
N SER A 198 -22.22 1.62 2.46
CA SER A 198 -22.83 0.32 2.73
C SER A 198 -21.76 -0.77 2.88
N PRO A 199 -21.98 -1.81 3.70
CA PRO A 199 -21.05 -2.93 3.82
C PRO A 199 -20.69 -3.60 2.49
N LYS A 200 -21.62 -3.62 1.52
CA LYS A 200 -21.38 -4.16 0.17
C LYS A 200 -20.45 -3.29 -0.67
N ALA A 201 -20.37 -1.99 -0.41
CA ALA A 201 -19.49 -1.07 -1.10
C ALA A 201 -18.08 -1.02 -0.47
N ALA A 202 -17.96 -1.35 0.82
CA ALA A 202 -16.69 -1.49 1.53
C ALA A 202 -16.01 -2.81 1.17
N THR A 203 -15.39 -2.87 -0.02
CA THR A 203 -14.62 -4.03 -0.47
C THR A 203 -13.19 -3.63 -0.78
N LEU A 204 -12.25 -4.57 -0.63
CA LEU A 204 -10.88 -4.33 -1.07
C LEU A 204 -10.81 -4.09 -2.59
N PRO A 205 -9.86 -3.24 -3.06
CA PRO A 205 -9.47 -3.24 -4.46
C PRO A 205 -9.08 -4.65 -4.90
N LYS A 206 -9.43 -5.03 -6.14
CA LYS A 206 -8.94 -6.30 -6.71
C LYS A 206 -7.41 -6.23 -6.81
N SER A 207 -6.74 -7.36 -6.58
CA SER A 207 -5.31 -7.48 -6.83
C SER A 207 -5.03 -7.19 -8.31
N THR A 208 -3.89 -6.56 -8.57
CA THR A 208 -3.30 -6.42 -9.90
C THR A 208 -2.31 -7.56 -10.14
N ASP A 209 -1.91 -7.78 -11.40
CA ASP A 209 -0.81 -8.71 -11.70
C ASP A 209 0.54 -8.21 -11.14
N SER A 210 0.61 -6.91 -10.86
CA SER A 210 1.74 -6.23 -10.22
C SER A 210 1.64 -6.27 -8.69
N ILE A 211 2.57 -7.00 -8.06
CA ILE A 211 2.68 -7.10 -6.59
C ILE A 211 2.99 -5.73 -5.97
N HIS A 212 3.87 -4.95 -6.62
CA HIS A 212 4.30 -3.67 -6.08
C HIS A 212 3.18 -2.62 -6.11
N GLU A 213 2.33 -2.61 -7.13
CA GLU A 213 1.15 -1.74 -7.18
C GLU A 213 0.12 -2.12 -6.11
N ASP A 214 0.11 -3.39 -5.71
CA ASP A 214 -0.76 -3.92 -4.67
C ASP A 214 -0.38 -3.55 -3.25
N ILE A 215 0.84 -3.08 -3.02
CA ILE A 215 1.32 -2.60 -1.73
C ILE A 215 1.73 -1.13 -1.73
N ASP A 216 1.71 -0.48 -2.90
CA ASP A 216 2.00 0.94 -3.03
C ASP A 216 0.79 1.78 -2.62
N ARG A 217 1.03 2.74 -1.72
CA ARG A 217 -0.01 3.61 -1.18
C ARG A 217 -0.69 4.43 -2.28
N GLY A 218 0.08 4.96 -3.23
CA GLY A 218 -0.43 5.80 -4.32
C GLY A 218 -1.32 5.01 -5.27
N SER A 219 -0.86 3.84 -5.72
CA SER A 219 -1.61 2.93 -6.60
C SER A 219 -2.89 2.41 -5.95
N ILE A 220 -2.87 2.12 -4.65
CA ILE A 220 -4.09 1.72 -3.91
C ILE A 220 -5.05 2.91 -3.78
N ALA A 221 -4.59 4.09 -3.39
CA ALA A 221 -5.42 5.30 -3.29
C ALA A 221 -6.07 5.67 -4.63
N ALA A 222 -5.33 5.57 -5.74
CA ALA A 222 -5.85 5.82 -7.08
C ALA A 222 -7.00 4.84 -7.42
N ARG A 223 -6.83 3.54 -7.13
CA ARG A 223 -7.86 2.52 -7.36
C ARG A 223 -9.08 2.70 -6.47
N LEU A 224 -8.89 3.11 -5.21
CA LEU A 224 -9.99 3.46 -4.31
C LEU A 224 -10.74 4.70 -4.80
N GLY A 225 -10.03 5.73 -5.24
CA GLY A 225 -10.61 6.98 -5.75
C GLY A 225 -11.36 6.83 -7.08
N LEU A 226 -11.12 5.78 -7.86
CA LEU A 226 -11.90 5.45 -9.06
C LEU A 226 -13.28 4.86 -8.74
N ARG A 227 -13.52 4.41 -7.51
CA ARG A 227 -14.80 3.80 -7.13
C ARG A 227 -15.82 4.90 -6.82
N GLN A 228 -16.83 5.02 -7.68
CA GLN A 228 -17.93 6.00 -7.54
C GLN A 228 -18.69 5.95 -6.20
N ARG A 229 -18.54 4.88 -5.41
CA ARG A 229 -19.25 4.67 -4.14
C ARG A 229 -18.49 5.17 -2.91
N LEU A 230 -17.25 5.63 -3.05
CA LEU A 230 -16.42 6.14 -1.96
C LEU A 230 -16.34 7.67 -2.05
N CYS A 231 -17.14 8.38 -1.25
CA CYS A 231 -17.07 9.85 -1.14
C CYS A 231 -16.02 10.26 -0.09
N LEU A 232 -14.76 9.85 -0.29
CA LEU A 232 -13.66 10.13 0.63
C LEU A 232 -12.76 11.25 0.10
N THR A 233 -12.26 12.07 1.01
CA THR A 233 -11.25 13.09 0.70
C THR A 233 -9.93 12.41 0.30
N LYS A 234 -9.03 13.14 -0.37
CA LYS A 234 -7.69 12.64 -0.72
C LYS A 234 -6.94 12.15 0.51
N SER A 235 -6.98 12.91 1.61
CA SER A 235 -6.34 12.51 2.88
C SER A 235 -6.96 11.24 3.46
N ASP A 236 -8.28 11.09 3.38
CA ASP A 236 -8.98 9.88 3.82
C ASP A 236 -8.62 8.68 2.95
N LEU A 237 -8.56 8.87 1.63
CA LEU A 237 -8.14 7.83 0.67
C LEU A 237 -6.70 7.38 0.93
N GLU A 238 -5.78 8.31 1.22
CA GLU A 238 -4.39 8.01 1.54
C GLU A 238 -4.26 7.23 2.85
N THR A 239 -5.01 7.63 3.89
CA THR A 239 -5.04 6.92 5.17
C THR A 239 -5.58 5.50 5.00
N LEU A 240 -6.69 5.36 4.26
CA LEU A 240 -7.27 4.06 3.97
C LEU A 240 -6.34 3.19 3.11
N ALA A 241 -5.69 3.79 2.11
CA ALA A 241 -4.73 3.11 1.26
C ALA A 241 -3.52 2.60 2.04
N GLU A 242 -3.02 3.37 3.01
CA GLU A 242 -1.91 2.94 3.87
C GLU A 242 -2.32 1.74 4.75
N ALA A 243 -3.51 1.77 5.35
CA ALA A 243 -4.01 0.64 6.13
C ALA A 243 -4.13 -0.64 5.28
N VAL A 244 -4.65 -0.51 4.05
CA VAL A 244 -4.71 -1.64 3.09
C VAL A 244 -3.33 -2.11 2.67
N ALA A 245 -2.39 -1.19 2.43
CA ALA A 245 -1.01 -1.49 2.08
C ALA A 245 -0.31 -2.29 3.19
N GLN A 246 -0.45 -1.86 4.45
CA GLN A 246 0.10 -2.54 5.61
C GLN A 246 -0.45 -3.96 5.75
N PHE A 247 -1.77 -4.12 5.64
CA PHE A 247 -2.39 -5.45 5.65
C PHE A 247 -1.83 -6.37 4.57
N ARG A 248 -1.67 -5.87 3.33
CA ARG A 248 -1.14 -6.66 2.22
C ARG A 248 0.35 -6.98 2.39
N ARG A 249 1.16 -6.03 2.88
CA ARG A 249 2.59 -6.24 3.21
C ARG A 249 2.75 -7.38 4.23
N GLY A 250 1.88 -7.45 5.23
CA GLY A 250 1.87 -8.53 6.22
C GLY A 250 1.52 -9.91 5.68
N ARG A 251 0.94 -10.01 4.47
CA ARG A 251 0.61 -11.29 3.81
C ARG A 251 1.59 -11.72 2.72
N LEU A 252 2.62 -10.91 2.46
CA LEU A 252 3.61 -11.25 1.44
C LEU A 252 4.39 -12.49 1.88
N ASN A 253 4.57 -13.43 0.95
CA ASN A 253 5.48 -14.55 1.18
C ASN A 253 6.94 -14.13 0.93
N LYS A 254 7.89 -14.97 1.36
CA LYS A 254 9.33 -14.71 1.22
C LYS A 254 9.77 -14.42 -0.22
N GLY A 255 9.18 -15.10 -1.23
CA GLY A 255 9.52 -14.88 -2.63
C GLY A 255 9.06 -13.52 -3.16
N GLN A 256 7.86 -13.08 -2.78
CA GLN A 256 7.36 -11.75 -3.11
C GLN A 256 8.20 -10.66 -2.43
N LYS A 257 8.59 -10.87 -1.17
CA LYS A 257 9.48 -9.97 -0.43
C LYS A 257 10.87 -9.89 -1.08
N ALA A 258 11.41 -11.01 -1.56
CA ALA A 258 12.66 -11.06 -2.32
C ALA A 258 12.58 -10.27 -3.63
N TYR A 259 11.47 -10.42 -4.38
CA TYR A 259 11.20 -9.60 -5.57
C TYR A 259 11.20 -8.10 -5.24
N LEU A 260 10.54 -7.70 -4.15
CA LEU A 260 10.51 -6.29 -3.73
C LEU A 260 11.87 -5.75 -3.34
N ALA A 261 12.69 -6.53 -2.62
CA ALA A 261 14.05 -6.14 -2.28
C ALA A 261 14.90 -5.89 -3.55
N LEU A 262 14.81 -6.79 -4.52
CA LEU A 262 15.50 -6.64 -5.80
C LEU A 262 14.99 -5.42 -6.59
N ARG A 263 13.70 -5.14 -6.51
CA ARG A 263 13.10 -3.96 -7.13
C ARG A 263 13.58 -2.64 -6.53
N VAL A 264 13.77 -2.60 -5.21
CA VAL A 264 14.35 -1.44 -4.50
C VAL A 264 15.81 -1.24 -4.92
N ILE A 265 16.57 -2.31 -5.15
CA ILE A 265 17.95 -2.22 -5.64
C ILE A 265 18.00 -1.63 -7.07
N GLY A 266 17.03 -1.98 -7.92
CA GLY A 266 16.86 -1.37 -9.25
C GLY A 266 17.89 -1.80 -10.30
N LYS A 267 18.78 -2.73 -9.97
CA LYS A 267 19.81 -3.30 -10.86
C LYS A 267 20.06 -4.77 -10.51
N PRO A 268 20.70 -5.55 -11.40
CA PRO A 268 21.10 -6.92 -11.06
C PRO A 268 21.99 -6.94 -9.83
N ALA A 269 21.70 -7.87 -8.90
CA ALA A 269 22.32 -7.89 -7.58
C ALA A 269 22.63 -9.31 -7.11
N HIS A 270 23.69 -9.44 -6.31
CA HIS A 270 24.04 -10.71 -5.68
C HIS A 270 23.08 -11.01 -4.51
N TYR A 271 22.79 -12.28 -4.23
CA TYR A 271 21.83 -12.65 -3.18
C TYR A 271 22.18 -12.09 -1.79
N SER A 272 23.45 -11.81 -1.51
CA SER A 272 23.89 -11.17 -0.27
C SER A 272 23.36 -9.74 -0.16
N GLU A 273 23.54 -8.91 -1.20
CA GLU A 273 22.98 -7.56 -1.31
C GLU A 273 21.45 -7.58 -1.24
N VAL A 274 20.81 -8.55 -1.89
CA VAL A 274 19.35 -8.74 -1.81
C VAL A 274 18.91 -9.08 -0.39
N THR A 275 19.71 -9.86 0.35
CA THR A 275 19.43 -10.25 1.74
C THR A 275 19.54 -9.07 2.70
N GLU A 276 20.55 -8.21 2.52
CA GLU A 276 20.71 -6.98 3.30
C GLU A 276 19.50 -6.04 3.12
N VAL A 277 19.12 -5.79 1.86
CA VAL A 277 17.95 -4.94 1.56
C VAL A 277 16.67 -5.58 2.04
N TYR A 278 16.50 -6.90 1.86
CA TYR A 278 15.35 -7.64 2.38
C TYR A 278 15.21 -7.46 3.90
N ASN A 279 16.30 -7.65 4.65
CA ASN A 279 16.29 -7.56 6.11
C ASN A 279 16.03 -6.12 6.58
N THR A 280 16.46 -5.13 5.80
CA THR A 280 16.15 -3.71 6.04
C THR A 280 14.68 -3.40 5.81
N LEU A 281 14.07 -3.93 4.75
CA LEU A 281 12.66 -3.71 4.41
C LEU A 281 11.70 -4.49 5.31
N PHE A 282 12.11 -5.66 5.81
CA PHE A 282 11.29 -6.55 6.63
C PHE A 282 12.00 -6.99 7.91
N PRO A 283 12.26 -6.08 8.88
CA PRO A 283 13.04 -6.37 10.08
C PRO A 283 12.46 -7.49 10.95
N SER A 284 11.12 -7.62 10.97
CA SER A 284 10.42 -8.64 11.76
C SER A 284 10.55 -10.07 11.24
N GLU A 285 11.03 -10.25 10.00
CA GLU A 285 11.16 -11.56 9.35
C GLU A 285 12.54 -11.72 8.69
N SER A 286 13.59 -11.30 9.41
CA SER A 286 14.96 -11.39 8.92
C SER A 286 15.31 -12.81 8.48
N THR A 287 16.10 -12.93 7.42
CA THR A 287 16.49 -14.21 6.84
C THR A 287 17.99 -14.28 6.56
N ALA A 288 18.51 -15.51 6.53
CA ALA A 288 19.89 -15.80 6.18
C ALA A 288 20.06 -15.91 4.66
N GLU A 289 21.25 -15.58 4.17
CA GLU A 289 21.58 -15.56 2.74
C GLU A 289 21.26 -16.88 2.03
N HIS A 290 21.58 -18.02 2.66
CA HIS A 290 21.34 -19.34 2.09
C HIS A 290 19.84 -19.60 1.86
N SER A 291 18.98 -19.13 2.77
CA SER A 291 17.53 -19.26 2.64
C SER A 291 17.02 -18.39 1.49
N LEU A 292 17.51 -17.15 1.38
CA LEU A 292 17.09 -16.26 0.31
C LEU A 292 17.59 -16.71 -1.05
N HIS A 293 18.82 -17.23 -1.14
CA HIS A 293 19.35 -17.86 -2.35
C HIS A 293 18.45 -19.01 -2.82
N THR A 294 17.99 -19.86 -1.91
CA THR A 294 17.05 -20.96 -2.21
C THR A 294 15.72 -20.43 -2.76
N VAL A 295 15.22 -19.32 -2.22
CA VAL A 295 13.98 -18.68 -2.68
C VAL A 295 14.16 -18.04 -4.06
N LEU A 296 15.23 -17.28 -4.26
CA LEU A 296 15.56 -16.60 -5.53
C LEU A 296 15.81 -17.61 -6.66
N SER A 297 16.42 -18.76 -6.34
CA SER A 297 16.66 -19.86 -7.28
C SER A 297 15.39 -20.50 -7.84
N ARG A 298 14.22 -20.27 -7.20
CA ARG A 298 12.92 -20.73 -7.73
C ARG A 298 12.40 -19.85 -8.87
N GLU A 299 13.01 -18.68 -9.11
CA GLU A 299 12.67 -17.76 -10.22
C GLU A 299 11.18 -17.41 -10.31
N GLN A 300 10.55 -17.23 -9.14
CA GLN A 300 9.14 -16.84 -9.04
C GLN A 300 8.97 -15.33 -9.12
N TYR A 301 7.76 -14.87 -9.45
CA TYR A 301 7.39 -13.44 -9.44
C TYR A 301 8.22 -12.55 -10.38
N GLY A 302 8.80 -13.13 -11.44
CA GLY A 302 9.61 -12.40 -12.41
C GLY A 302 11.08 -12.20 -12.02
N VAL A 303 11.55 -12.82 -10.94
CA VAL A 303 12.97 -12.93 -10.62
C VAL A 303 13.64 -13.93 -11.57
N VAL A 304 14.83 -13.60 -12.07
CA VAL A 304 15.56 -14.42 -13.03
C VAL A 304 17.05 -14.44 -12.69
N TRP A 305 17.67 -15.61 -12.76
CA TRP A 305 19.12 -15.74 -12.66
C TRP A 305 19.79 -15.38 -13.99
N ILE A 306 20.81 -14.53 -13.96
CA ILE A 306 21.43 -13.97 -15.19
C ILE A 306 22.70 -14.70 -15.65
N GLY A 307 23.00 -15.86 -15.07
CA GLY A 307 24.17 -16.67 -15.47
C GLY A 307 25.45 -16.41 -14.66
N VAL A 308 25.47 -15.41 -13.78
CA VAL A 308 26.57 -15.15 -12.84
C VAL A 308 26.22 -15.75 -11.49
N ARG A 309 27.15 -16.49 -10.87
CA ARG A 309 26.92 -17.20 -9.60
C ARG A 309 26.27 -16.27 -8.57
N GLY A 310 25.09 -16.67 -8.08
CA GLY A 310 24.36 -15.94 -7.05
C GLY A 310 23.77 -14.58 -7.45
N THR A 311 23.80 -14.18 -8.73
CA THR A 311 23.30 -12.88 -9.19
C THR A 311 21.94 -12.99 -9.86
N PHE A 312 20.99 -12.19 -9.41
CA PHE A 312 19.60 -12.19 -9.88
C PHE A 312 19.19 -10.82 -10.42
N ALA A 313 18.21 -10.81 -11.33
CA ALA A 313 17.60 -9.63 -11.91
C ALA A 313 16.09 -9.82 -12.09
N LEU A 314 15.39 -8.76 -12.49
CA LEU A 314 13.97 -8.84 -12.82
C LEU A 314 13.73 -8.94 -14.32
N ARG A 315 12.75 -9.76 -14.71
CA ARG A 315 12.28 -9.89 -16.10
C ARG A 315 11.71 -8.57 -16.64
N GLU A 316 11.10 -7.76 -15.77
CA GLU A 316 10.59 -6.42 -16.14
C GLU A 316 11.70 -5.45 -16.57
N TRP A 317 12.96 -5.72 -16.23
CA TRP A 317 14.13 -4.97 -16.73
C TRP A 317 14.63 -5.48 -18.09
N GLY A 318 13.99 -6.51 -18.66
CA GLY A 318 14.40 -7.16 -19.89
C GLY A 318 15.58 -8.11 -19.73
N PHE A 319 15.72 -8.74 -18.56
CA PHE A 319 16.63 -9.88 -18.36
C PHE A 319 15.88 -11.20 -18.51
N GLU A 320 16.57 -12.17 -19.11
CA GLU A 320 16.08 -13.53 -19.29
C GLU A 320 17.09 -14.53 -18.77
N ARG A 321 16.60 -15.74 -18.49
CA ARG A 321 17.46 -16.82 -18.05
C ARG A 321 18.34 -17.22 -19.23
N PRO A 322 19.67 -17.32 -19.06
CA PRO A 322 20.53 -17.78 -20.13
C PRO A 322 20.11 -19.17 -20.61
N SER A 323 20.04 -19.34 -21.93
CA SER A 323 19.70 -20.62 -22.58
C SER A 323 20.73 -21.72 -22.29
N GLU A 324 22.01 -21.34 -22.14
CA GLU A 324 23.14 -22.25 -21.99
C GLU A 324 24.02 -21.85 -20.79
N ARG A 325 24.82 -22.79 -20.28
CA ARG A 325 25.82 -22.46 -19.25
C ARG A 325 26.92 -21.61 -19.86
N LEU A 326 27.62 -20.84 -19.03
CA LEU A 326 28.68 -19.96 -19.51
C LEU A 326 29.80 -20.75 -20.23
N PHE A 327 30.15 -21.92 -19.71
CA PHE A 327 31.16 -22.82 -20.29
C PHE A 327 30.74 -23.35 -21.66
N ASP A 328 29.50 -23.80 -21.79
CA ASP A 328 28.95 -24.32 -23.04
C ASP A 328 28.89 -23.19 -24.10
N ALA A 329 28.42 -22.01 -23.70
CA ALA A 329 28.35 -20.85 -24.58
C ALA A 329 29.73 -20.41 -25.09
N VAL A 330 30.77 -20.42 -24.23
CA VAL A 330 32.14 -20.12 -24.65
C VAL A 330 32.67 -21.21 -25.60
N THR A 331 32.38 -22.48 -25.31
CA THR A 331 32.76 -23.60 -26.19
C THR A 331 32.15 -23.44 -27.58
N ASN A 332 30.84 -23.14 -27.65
CA ASN A 332 30.12 -22.94 -28.90
C ASN A 332 30.68 -21.76 -29.71
N ILE A 333 30.97 -20.63 -29.05
CA ILE A 333 31.59 -19.46 -29.72
C ILE A 333 32.96 -19.80 -30.31
N VAL A 334 33.82 -20.48 -29.54
CA VAL A 334 35.16 -20.83 -30.01
C VAL A 334 35.07 -21.84 -31.14
N GLN A 335 34.17 -22.82 -31.05
CA GLN A 335 33.98 -23.80 -32.10
C GLN A 335 33.47 -23.18 -33.41
N GLU A 336 32.39 -22.40 -33.37
CA GLU A 336 31.85 -21.70 -34.55
C GLU A 336 32.92 -20.81 -35.21
N LYS A 337 33.63 -20.00 -34.41
CA LYS A 337 34.64 -19.07 -34.95
C LYS A 337 35.88 -19.78 -35.47
N TYR A 338 36.30 -20.88 -34.85
CA TYR A 338 37.41 -21.69 -35.33
C TYR A 338 37.06 -22.42 -36.63
N GLU A 339 35.83 -22.95 -36.77
CA GLU A 339 35.36 -23.57 -38.01
C GLU A 339 35.30 -22.56 -39.17
N GLU A 340 34.89 -21.31 -38.91
CA GLU A 340 34.85 -20.24 -39.91
C GLU A 340 36.25 -19.78 -40.36
N THR A 341 37.18 -19.62 -39.42
CA THR A 341 38.46 -18.92 -39.66
C THR A 341 39.66 -19.85 -39.75
N SER A 342 39.54 -21.10 -39.28
CA SER A 342 40.64 -22.06 -39.07
C SER A 342 41.82 -21.46 -38.29
N GLN A 343 41.58 -20.42 -37.48
CA GLN A 343 42.60 -19.73 -36.68
C GLN A 343 42.22 -19.75 -35.20
N PRO A 344 43.23 -19.79 -34.29
CA PRO A 344 42.99 -19.67 -32.86
C PRO A 344 42.17 -18.42 -32.51
N VAL A 345 41.10 -18.60 -31.75
CA VAL A 345 40.14 -17.53 -31.45
C VAL A 345 40.65 -16.70 -30.26
N PRO A 346 40.94 -15.39 -30.44
CA PRO A 346 41.42 -14.55 -29.34
C PRO A 346 40.34 -14.30 -28.28
N PHE A 347 40.74 -14.16 -27.02
CA PHE A 347 39.82 -13.86 -25.91
C PHE A 347 38.97 -12.62 -26.17
N ALA A 348 39.53 -11.59 -26.78
CA ALA A 348 38.80 -10.37 -27.15
C ALA A 348 37.61 -10.64 -28.09
N VAL A 349 37.75 -11.61 -29.01
CA VAL A 349 36.66 -12.02 -29.91
C VAL A 349 35.58 -12.77 -29.14
N ILE A 350 35.98 -13.64 -28.20
CA ILE A 350 35.03 -14.34 -27.31
C ILE A 350 34.22 -13.33 -26.48
N VAL A 351 34.87 -12.31 -25.93
CA VAL A 351 34.20 -11.22 -25.19
C VAL A 351 33.18 -10.50 -26.07
N ALA A 352 33.56 -10.14 -27.30
CA ALA A 352 32.69 -9.44 -28.24
C ALA A 352 31.47 -10.28 -28.65
N GLU A 353 31.68 -11.55 -29.01
CA GLU A 353 30.59 -12.47 -29.39
C GLU A 353 29.68 -12.81 -28.21
N MET A 354 30.25 -12.99 -27.01
CA MET A 354 29.44 -13.20 -25.82
C MET A 354 28.59 -11.97 -25.50
N GLY A 355 29.11 -10.76 -25.70
CA GLY A 355 28.36 -9.51 -25.54
C GLY A 355 27.16 -9.37 -26.47
N LYS A 356 27.19 -10.03 -27.64
CA LYS A 356 26.02 -10.12 -28.53
C LYS A 356 24.98 -11.12 -28.02
N ARG A 357 25.41 -12.21 -27.39
CA ARG A 357 24.53 -13.27 -26.86
C ARG A 357 23.95 -12.94 -25.48
N ARG A 358 24.65 -12.17 -24.65
CA ARG A 358 24.26 -11.84 -23.27
C ARG A 358 24.40 -10.36 -22.96
N ARG A 359 23.34 -9.81 -22.37
CA ARG A 359 23.23 -8.39 -21.98
C ARG A 359 24.11 -7.99 -20.78
N PHE A 360 24.43 -8.96 -19.91
CA PHE A 360 25.31 -8.75 -18.76
C PHE A 360 26.32 -9.90 -18.65
N ILE A 361 27.60 -9.56 -18.54
CA ILE A 361 28.71 -10.51 -18.44
C ILE A 361 29.70 -9.98 -17.42
N ASN A 362 30.03 -10.80 -16.43
CA ASN A 362 31.17 -10.52 -15.56
C ASN A 362 32.46 -10.97 -16.26
N GLN A 363 33.38 -10.04 -16.52
CA GLN A 363 34.65 -10.34 -17.21
C GLN A 363 35.48 -11.38 -16.48
N ALA A 364 35.49 -11.40 -15.15
CA ALA A 364 36.22 -12.40 -14.37
C ALA A 364 35.64 -13.81 -14.59
N SER A 365 34.31 -13.93 -14.60
CA SER A 365 33.64 -15.20 -14.86
C SER A 365 33.84 -15.70 -16.29
N LEU A 366 33.86 -14.79 -17.27
CA LEU A 366 34.14 -15.14 -18.66
C LEU A 366 35.60 -15.57 -18.85
N THR A 367 36.53 -14.94 -18.14
CA THR A 367 37.94 -15.32 -18.12
C THR A 367 38.09 -16.75 -17.61
N ILE A 368 37.47 -17.08 -16.48
CA ILE A 368 37.47 -18.44 -15.92
C ILE A 368 36.82 -19.44 -16.89
N ALA A 369 35.68 -19.08 -17.50
CA ALA A 369 34.98 -19.95 -18.43
C ALA A 369 35.72 -20.17 -19.77
N ALA A 370 36.69 -19.32 -20.13
CA ALA A 370 37.56 -19.53 -21.27
C ALA A 370 38.84 -20.30 -20.90
N HIS A 371 39.49 -19.91 -19.80
CA HIS A 371 40.79 -20.48 -19.40
C HIS A 371 40.67 -21.85 -18.73
N CYS A 372 39.65 -22.07 -17.92
CA CYS A 372 39.45 -23.33 -17.19
C CYS A 372 38.42 -24.23 -17.88
N ASN A 373 38.18 -24.05 -19.18
CA ASN A 373 37.18 -24.81 -19.92
C ASN A 373 37.73 -26.19 -20.32
N PRO A 374 37.13 -27.30 -19.88
CA PRO A 374 37.64 -28.64 -20.20
C PRO A 374 37.59 -28.97 -21.70
N ASN A 375 36.75 -28.28 -22.48
CA ASN A 375 36.52 -28.52 -23.92
C ASN A 375 37.39 -27.66 -24.84
N LEU A 376 38.22 -26.78 -24.29
CA LEU A 376 39.08 -25.88 -25.05
C LEU A 376 40.56 -26.18 -24.78
N ALA A 377 41.39 -25.94 -25.78
CA ALA A 377 42.85 -25.94 -25.66
C ALA A 377 43.36 -24.51 -25.88
N ARG A 378 44.30 -24.08 -25.03
CA ARG A 378 44.91 -22.75 -25.11
C ARG A 378 46.09 -22.78 -26.08
N VAL A 379 46.10 -21.86 -27.03
CA VAL A 379 47.20 -21.68 -27.99
C VAL A 379 47.77 -20.28 -27.78
N GLY A 380 48.96 -20.19 -27.20
CA GLY A 380 49.62 -18.92 -26.90
C GLY A 380 49.06 -18.20 -25.66
N LYS A 381 49.14 -16.87 -25.64
CA LYS A 381 48.86 -16.07 -24.43
C LYS A 381 47.37 -15.93 -24.15
N ASP A 382 46.53 -15.59 -25.14
CA ASP A 382 45.09 -15.35 -24.94
C ASP A 382 44.25 -15.84 -26.14
N SER A 383 44.56 -17.02 -26.71
CA SER A 383 43.78 -17.61 -27.81
C SER A 383 43.44 -19.06 -27.55
N PHE A 384 42.29 -19.50 -28.09
CA PHE A 384 41.69 -20.80 -27.77
C PHE A 384 41.28 -21.54 -29.05
N VAL A 385 41.38 -22.86 -29.01
CA VAL A 385 40.91 -23.78 -30.05
C VAL A 385 40.08 -24.90 -29.42
N PRO A 386 39.16 -25.53 -30.15
CA PRO A 386 38.45 -26.72 -29.67
C PRO A 386 39.42 -27.85 -29.38
N LYS A 387 39.23 -28.58 -28.26
CA LYS A 387 40.17 -29.63 -27.81
C LYS A 387 40.25 -30.85 -28.74
N GLY A 388 39.41 -30.93 -29.77
CA GLY A 388 39.48 -31.95 -30.81
C GLY A 388 40.54 -31.71 -31.90
N SER A 389 41.23 -30.56 -31.92
CA SER A 389 42.13 -30.16 -33.01
C SER A 389 43.56 -29.80 -32.60
N ALA A 390 43.97 -30.02 -31.35
CA ALA A 390 45.32 -29.70 -30.86
C ALA A 390 46.09 -30.98 -30.49
N GLU A 391 47.28 -31.16 -31.06
CA GLU A 391 48.26 -32.17 -30.65
C GLU A 391 48.66 -31.98 -29.18
N GLU A 392 48.80 -33.11 -28.47
CA GLU A 392 49.04 -33.20 -27.03
C GLU A 392 50.34 -32.49 -26.59
N GLY A 393 50.20 -31.37 -25.88
CA GLY A 393 51.22 -30.82 -24.97
C GLY A 393 50.92 -31.20 -23.52
N PRO A 394 51.91 -31.23 -22.62
CA PRO A 394 51.77 -31.85 -21.30
C PRO A 394 50.72 -31.13 -20.45
N ALA A 395 49.81 -31.92 -19.86
CA ALA A 395 48.76 -31.44 -18.99
C ALA A 395 49.32 -30.97 -17.63
N GLU A 396 49.36 -29.66 -17.40
CA GLU A 396 49.48 -29.10 -16.05
C GLU A 396 48.18 -29.38 -15.28
N THR A 397 48.28 -29.65 -13.97
CA THR A 397 47.10 -30.05 -13.20
C THR A 397 46.16 -28.85 -12.98
N PRO A 398 44.82 -29.03 -13.03
CA PRO A 398 43.85 -27.94 -12.91
C PRO A 398 43.98 -27.08 -11.64
N ALA A 399 44.59 -27.63 -10.57
CA ALA A 399 44.80 -26.95 -9.30
C ALA A 399 45.98 -25.97 -9.34
N GLU A 400 47.09 -26.35 -9.99
CA GLU A 400 48.27 -25.49 -10.17
C GLU A 400 47.97 -24.33 -11.13
N GLU A 401 47.13 -24.60 -12.14
CA GLU A 401 46.66 -23.58 -13.08
C GLU A 401 45.70 -22.57 -12.42
N LEU A 402 44.82 -23.04 -11.52
CA LEU A 402 43.96 -22.16 -10.71
C LEU A 402 44.77 -21.21 -9.83
N ASP A 403 45.80 -21.73 -9.16
CA ASP A 403 46.63 -20.97 -8.22
C ASP A 403 47.49 -19.93 -8.96
N ARG A 404 47.95 -20.25 -10.16
CA ARG A 404 48.66 -19.32 -11.03
C ARG A 404 47.76 -18.18 -11.54
N ILE A 405 46.53 -18.49 -11.95
CA ILE A 405 45.56 -17.49 -12.42
C ILE A 405 45.18 -16.54 -11.26
N LEU A 406 44.96 -17.05 -10.06
CA LEU A 406 44.65 -16.22 -8.87
C LEU A 406 45.78 -15.24 -8.55
N ARG A 407 47.04 -15.69 -8.61
CA ARG A 407 48.22 -14.83 -8.38
C ARG A 407 48.41 -13.74 -9.45
N GLU A 408 48.02 -14.00 -10.71
CA GLU A 408 48.05 -12.98 -11.76
C GLU A 408 46.96 -11.91 -11.56
N PHE A 409 45.79 -12.30 -11.03
CA PHE A 409 44.72 -11.37 -10.68
C PHE A 409 45.11 -10.44 -9.51
N GLU A 410 45.72 -10.97 -8.45
CA GLU A 410 46.21 -10.16 -7.32
C GLU A 410 47.25 -9.13 -7.77
N LYS A 411 48.16 -9.51 -8.67
CA LYS A 411 49.19 -8.59 -9.20
C LYS A 411 48.61 -7.48 -10.08
N LYS A 412 47.52 -7.71 -10.81
CA LYS A 412 46.84 -6.66 -11.59
C LYS A 412 46.07 -5.70 -10.68
N ALA A 413 45.40 -6.20 -9.64
CA ALA A 413 44.67 -5.35 -8.70
C ALA A 413 45.57 -4.38 -7.92
N ILE A 414 46.83 -4.74 -7.66
CA ILE A 414 47.82 -3.89 -6.97
C ILE A 414 48.43 -2.83 -7.91
N LYS A 415 48.32 -3.01 -9.23
CA LYS A 415 48.93 -2.10 -10.22
C LYS A 415 48.00 -0.95 -10.66
N ASP A 416 46.72 -1.05 -10.31
CA ASP A 416 45.67 -0.07 -10.60
C ASP A 416 45.28 0.76 -9.35
N GLN A 417 46.04 0.66 -8.25
CA GLN A 417 46.07 1.61 -7.13
C GLN A 417 47.30 2.51 -7.26
#